data_AF-A0A0S7WYA7-F1
#
_entry.id   AF-A0A0S7WYA7-F1
#
_cell.length_a   1.000
_cell.length_b   1.000
_cell.length_c   1.000
_cell.angle_alpha   90.00
_cell.angle_beta   90.00
_cell.angle_gamma   90.00
#
_symmetry.space_group_name_H-M   'P 1'
#
loop_
_entity.id
_entity.type
_entity.pdbx_description
1 polymer ?
#
loop_
_entity_poly.entity_id
_entity_poly.type
_entity_poly.pdbx_seq_one_letter_code
_entity_poly.pdbx_strand_id
1 'polypeptide(L)'
;MDIIKELKKHNVLGRSGSCFPAHLKWQQVKSAKAAKKYIICNGSEGELKSFKDEYILENYSEYVVEGIKQALKAIPNSSAFIYLKKDYYKKFKKRLKKHIKSSPIKLVKKRGGYLGGEETVICEVLEDRRPEPRIKPPYPSYYGAFGLPTLVNNVETFYVAGKIAKKEYENEKFFSVSGDVKNKGVFKLDKCSTVKQILKQTDNYPVFDFFVQSGGGAMGEILLPRELNKQVEGIGCVVVFDKEKTDPFKLMKEWTFFFLQGNCDKCTPCREGIYRIDEMINKNNLDKKTLDDIYFVLEKTSFCPLGKNAYKPFKTLIKKVIK
;
A
#
# COMPACT_ATOMS: atom_id res chain seq x y z
N MET A 1 -5.48 -15.13 -24.77
CA MET A 1 -5.55 -15.46 -23.34
C MET A 1 -6.53 -14.51 -22.67
N ASP A 2 -7.45 -15.01 -21.84
CA ASP A 2 -8.33 -14.16 -21.02
C ASP A 2 -7.67 -13.93 -19.65
N ILE A 3 -7.00 -12.80 -19.50
CA ILE A 3 -6.26 -12.47 -18.27
C ILE A 3 -7.18 -12.38 -17.03
N ILE A 4 -8.45 -12.00 -17.17
CA ILE A 4 -9.36 -11.89 -16.02
C ILE A 4 -9.67 -13.29 -15.46
N LYS A 5 -9.86 -14.28 -16.35
CA LYS A 5 -10.03 -15.69 -15.95
C LYS A 5 -8.79 -16.23 -15.26
N GLU A 6 -7.60 -15.95 -15.78
CA GLU A 6 -6.35 -16.39 -15.15
C GLU A 6 -6.13 -15.72 -13.78
N LEU A 7 -6.42 -14.42 -13.64
CA LEU A 7 -6.37 -13.73 -12.34
C LEU A 7 -7.33 -14.37 -11.31
N LYS A 8 -8.50 -14.84 -11.76
CA LYS A 8 -9.44 -15.59 -10.91
C LYS A 8 -8.87 -16.95 -10.53
N LYS A 9 -8.37 -17.71 -11.51
CA LYS A 9 -7.77 -19.04 -11.33
C LYS A 9 -6.63 -19.03 -10.30
N HIS A 10 -5.76 -18.02 -10.37
CA HIS A 10 -4.64 -17.88 -9.43
C HIS A 10 -5.02 -17.17 -8.11
N ASN A 11 -6.30 -16.84 -7.91
CA ASN A 11 -6.81 -16.10 -6.75
C ASN A 11 -5.96 -14.85 -6.44
N VAL A 12 -5.74 -14.02 -7.45
CA VAL A 12 -4.91 -12.80 -7.32
C VAL A 12 -5.70 -11.73 -6.59
N LEU A 13 -5.11 -11.25 -5.49
CA LEU A 13 -5.62 -10.14 -4.69
C LEU A 13 -4.84 -8.85 -4.97
N GLY A 14 -5.47 -7.71 -4.75
CA GLY A 14 -4.81 -6.40 -4.79
C GLY A 14 -3.65 -6.32 -3.78
N ARG A 15 -2.47 -5.90 -4.24
CA ARG A 15 -1.23 -5.93 -3.46
C ARG A 15 -0.90 -4.61 -2.73
N SER A 16 -1.84 -3.66 -2.70
CA SER A 16 -1.77 -2.39 -1.94
C SER A 16 -2.37 -2.48 -0.53
N GLY A 17 -2.72 -3.68 -0.06
CA GLY A 17 -3.15 -3.94 1.32
C GLY A 17 -4.65 -4.08 1.57
N SER A 18 -5.53 -3.62 0.66
CA SER A 18 -6.97 -3.91 0.76
C SER A 18 -7.34 -5.35 0.35
N CYS A 19 -6.41 -6.07 -0.28
CA CYS A 19 -6.55 -7.47 -0.67
C CYS A 19 -7.83 -7.80 -1.47
N PHE A 20 -8.42 -6.82 -2.16
CA PHE A 20 -9.63 -7.04 -2.97
C PHE A 20 -9.32 -7.94 -4.19
N PRO A 21 -10.19 -8.90 -4.56
CA PRO A 21 -9.95 -9.77 -5.70
C PRO A 21 -9.75 -8.99 -7.01
N ALA A 22 -8.58 -9.14 -7.64
CA ALA A 22 -8.21 -8.36 -8.82
C ALA A 22 -9.16 -8.62 -9.98
N HIS A 23 -9.50 -9.89 -10.22
CA HIS A 23 -10.41 -10.29 -11.31
C HIS A 23 -11.79 -9.63 -11.20
N LEU A 24 -12.35 -9.47 -9.99
CA LEU A 24 -13.63 -8.79 -9.79
C LEU A 24 -13.52 -7.31 -10.15
N LYS A 25 -12.45 -6.64 -9.71
CA LYS A 25 -12.24 -5.20 -10.02
C LYS A 25 -12.09 -4.97 -11.52
N TRP A 26 -11.35 -5.85 -12.20
CA TRP A 26 -11.17 -5.79 -13.65
C TRP A 26 -12.48 -6.07 -14.39
N GLN A 27 -13.24 -7.07 -13.93
CA GLN A 27 -14.53 -7.41 -14.51
C GLN A 27 -15.56 -6.29 -14.35
N GLN A 28 -15.61 -5.63 -13.17
CA GLN A 28 -16.50 -4.48 -12.94
C GLN A 28 -16.24 -3.36 -13.96
N VAL A 29 -14.98 -2.98 -14.16
CA VAL A 29 -14.62 -1.93 -15.12
C VAL A 29 -14.86 -2.39 -16.57
N LYS A 30 -14.57 -3.67 -16.89
CA LYS A 30 -14.88 -4.25 -18.20
C LYS A 30 -16.37 -4.19 -18.52
N SER A 31 -17.23 -4.54 -17.56
CA SER A 31 -18.69 -4.56 -17.71
C SER A 31 -19.35 -3.18 -17.69
N ALA A 32 -18.68 -2.14 -17.18
CA ALA A 32 -19.24 -0.78 -17.16
C ALA A 32 -19.50 -0.24 -18.58
N LYS A 33 -20.69 0.33 -18.81
CA LYS A 33 -21.06 0.97 -20.07
C LYS A 33 -20.51 2.40 -20.11
N ALA A 34 -19.42 2.61 -20.84
CA ALA A 34 -18.83 3.93 -21.04
C ALA A 34 -18.07 3.98 -22.38
N ALA A 35 -18.12 5.12 -23.05
CA ALA A 35 -17.39 5.35 -24.30
C ALA A 35 -15.86 5.27 -24.12
N LYS A 36 -15.38 5.58 -22.91
CA LYS A 36 -13.97 5.54 -22.54
C LYS A 36 -13.79 5.06 -21.11
N LYS A 37 -12.68 4.39 -20.83
CA LYS A 37 -12.32 3.85 -19.51
C LYS A 37 -10.86 4.18 -19.21
N TYR A 38 -10.48 4.10 -17.94
CA TYR A 38 -9.10 4.33 -17.53
C TYR A 38 -8.52 3.17 -16.74
N ILE A 39 -7.21 2.98 -16.89
CA ILE A 39 -6.42 2.04 -16.11
C ILE A 39 -5.31 2.84 -15.43
N ILE A 40 -5.11 2.66 -14.13
CA ILE A 40 -4.12 3.38 -13.35
C ILE A 40 -3.26 2.35 -12.62
N CYS A 41 -1.99 2.30 -13.00
CA CYS A 41 -0.94 1.66 -12.24
C CYS A 41 -0.43 2.62 -11.17
N ASN A 42 -0.78 2.32 -9.92
CA ASN A 42 -0.41 3.11 -8.76
C ASN A 42 0.97 2.69 -8.23
N GLY A 43 2.00 3.45 -8.61
CA GLY A 43 3.36 3.38 -8.07
C GLY A 43 3.70 4.57 -7.17
N SER A 44 2.79 4.90 -6.25
CA SER A 44 2.99 5.96 -5.27
C SER A 44 3.32 5.44 -3.87
N GLU A 45 4.06 4.34 -3.78
CA GLU A 45 4.52 3.75 -2.51
C GLU A 45 5.11 4.81 -1.58
N GLY A 46 4.43 5.06 -0.47
CA GLY A 46 4.79 6.11 0.48
C GLY A 46 4.70 5.69 1.94
N GLU A 47 4.42 4.41 2.21
CA GLU A 47 4.52 3.88 3.57
C GLU A 47 5.99 3.87 4.00
N LEU A 48 6.25 4.25 5.26
CA LEU A 48 7.52 4.04 5.93
C LEU A 48 7.98 2.59 5.75
N LYS A 49 9.28 2.43 5.48
CA LYS A 49 9.94 1.13 5.38
C LYS A 49 9.35 0.16 4.33
N SER A 50 8.49 0.65 3.42
CA SER A 50 8.05 -0.07 2.23
C SER A 50 8.83 0.42 1.02
N PHE A 51 9.44 -0.51 0.29
CA PHE A 51 10.27 -0.21 -0.88
C PHE A 51 10.18 -1.33 -1.93
N LYS A 52 9.11 -2.14 -1.89
CA LYS A 52 8.90 -3.25 -2.83
C LYS A 52 8.53 -2.74 -4.22
N ASP A 53 7.76 -1.66 -4.32
CA ASP A 53 7.34 -1.15 -5.62
C ASP A 53 8.54 -0.51 -6.34
N GLU A 54 9.45 0.13 -5.59
CA GLU A 54 10.73 0.57 -6.14
C GLU A 54 11.53 -0.60 -6.72
N TYR A 55 11.68 -1.67 -5.94
CA TYR A 55 12.41 -2.86 -6.35
C TYR A 55 11.78 -3.53 -7.58
N ILE A 56 10.45 -3.58 -7.67
CA ILE A 56 9.74 -4.14 -8.83
C ILE A 56 9.95 -3.24 -10.07
N LEU A 57 9.88 -1.93 -9.94
CA LEU A 57 10.15 -1.01 -11.05
C LEU A 57 11.63 -1.00 -11.46
N GLU A 58 12.53 -1.30 -10.53
CA GLU A 58 13.95 -1.44 -10.82
C GLU A 58 14.24 -2.70 -11.63
N ASN A 59 13.72 -3.84 -11.18
CA ASN A 59 14.15 -5.15 -11.66
C ASN A 59 13.18 -5.81 -12.66
N TYR A 60 11.91 -5.41 -12.66
CA TYR A 60 10.83 -6.13 -13.36
C TYR A 60 9.82 -5.21 -14.07
N SER A 61 10.24 -4.00 -14.45
CA SER A 61 9.34 -3.02 -15.06
C SER A 61 8.70 -3.48 -16.37
N GLU A 62 9.33 -4.40 -17.08
CA GLU A 62 8.80 -5.05 -18.28
C GLU A 62 7.56 -5.90 -17.97
N TYR A 63 7.54 -6.62 -16.85
CA TYR A 63 6.36 -7.38 -16.41
C TYR A 63 5.24 -6.45 -15.95
N VAL A 64 5.56 -5.36 -15.26
CA VAL A 64 4.57 -4.34 -14.88
C VAL A 64 3.89 -3.77 -16.12
N VAL A 65 4.67 -3.35 -17.12
CA VAL A 65 4.14 -2.80 -18.37
C VAL A 65 3.37 -3.85 -19.18
N GLU A 66 3.83 -5.11 -19.20
CA GLU A 66 3.09 -6.20 -19.83
C GLU A 66 1.73 -6.43 -19.17
N GLY A 67 1.65 -6.45 -17.84
CA GLY A 67 0.39 -6.56 -17.13
C GLY A 67 -0.59 -5.41 -17.44
N ILE A 68 -0.09 -4.19 -17.58
CA ILE A 68 -0.91 -3.04 -18.01
C ILE A 68 -1.42 -3.24 -19.44
N LYS A 69 -0.58 -3.74 -20.36
CA LYS A 69 -1.00 -4.06 -21.73
C LYS A 69 -2.08 -5.15 -21.76
N GLN A 70 -1.99 -6.15 -20.89
CA GLN A 70 -3.03 -7.17 -20.76
C GLN A 70 -4.33 -6.59 -20.21
N ALA A 71 -4.27 -5.64 -19.28
CA ALA A 71 -5.44 -4.90 -18.83
C ALA A 71 -6.09 -4.07 -19.95
N LEU A 72 -5.27 -3.36 -20.75
CA LEU A 72 -5.74 -2.60 -21.93
C LEU A 72 -6.43 -3.52 -22.96
N LYS A 73 -5.90 -4.73 -23.19
CA LYS A 73 -6.53 -5.73 -24.07
C LYS A 73 -7.86 -6.26 -23.50
N ALA A 74 -7.92 -6.47 -22.18
CA ALA A 74 -9.10 -7.02 -21.51
C ALA A 74 -10.24 -6.02 -21.35
N ILE A 75 -9.92 -4.72 -21.26
CA ILE A 75 -10.85 -3.62 -21.04
C ILE A 75 -10.82 -2.72 -22.29
N PRO A 76 -11.72 -2.92 -23.26
CA PRO A 76 -11.73 -2.14 -24.50
C PRO A 76 -12.01 -0.65 -24.23
N ASN A 77 -11.64 0.19 -25.18
CA ASN A 77 -11.78 1.66 -25.12
C ASN A 77 -11.10 2.28 -23.88
N SER A 78 -9.99 1.69 -23.43
CA SER A 78 -9.24 2.17 -22.28
C SER A 78 -7.93 2.85 -22.65
N SER A 79 -7.53 3.80 -21.80
CA SER A 79 -6.16 4.36 -21.80
C SER A 79 -5.56 4.18 -20.42
N ALA A 80 -4.24 4.08 -20.34
CA ALA A 80 -3.57 3.78 -19.09
C ALA A 80 -2.67 4.93 -18.60
N PHE A 81 -2.57 5.06 -17.28
CA PHE A 81 -1.63 5.92 -16.59
C PHE A 81 -0.74 5.09 -15.68
N ILE A 82 0.58 5.29 -15.73
CA ILE A 82 1.49 4.86 -14.66
C ILE A 82 1.74 6.07 -13.77
N TYR A 83 1.11 6.06 -12.61
CA TYR A 83 1.11 7.15 -11.64
C TYR A 83 2.21 6.92 -10.61
N LEU A 84 3.26 7.75 -10.64
CA LEU A 84 4.50 7.54 -9.89
C LEU A 84 4.77 8.68 -8.91
N LYS A 85 5.24 8.36 -7.70
CA LYS A 85 5.83 9.40 -6.83
C LYS A 85 7.00 10.11 -7.51
N LYS A 86 7.31 11.34 -7.06
CA LYS A 86 8.32 12.21 -7.68
C LYS A 86 9.65 11.51 -7.96
N ASP A 87 10.13 10.73 -7.00
CA ASP A 87 11.43 10.06 -7.11
C ASP A 87 11.39 8.88 -8.07
N TYR A 88 10.34 8.04 -8.00
CA TYR A 88 10.13 6.94 -8.94
C TYR A 88 9.95 7.46 -10.38
N TYR A 89 9.24 8.57 -10.56
CA TYR A 89 9.10 9.20 -11.88
C TYR A 89 10.47 9.62 -12.43
N LYS A 90 11.30 10.30 -11.63
CA LYS A 90 12.65 10.70 -12.05
C LYS A 90 13.52 9.50 -12.40
N LYS A 91 13.53 8.47 -11.53
CA LYS A 91 14.38 7.29 -11.64
C LYS A 91 13.97 6.39 -12.82
N PHE A 92 12.68 6.08 -12.96
CA PHE A 92 12.21 5.03 -13.87
C PHE A 92 11.63 5.52 -15.19
N LYS A 93 11.45 6.84 -15.40
CA LYS A 93 10.86 7.38 -16.64
C LYS A 93 11.51 6.86 -17.92
N LYS A 94 12.85 6.84 -17.98
CA LYS A 94 13.57 6.37 -19.18
C LYS A 94 13.33 4.88 -19.42
N ARG A 95 13.44 4.03 -18.39
CA ARG A 95 13.21 2.58 -18.49
C ARG A 95 11.77 2.25 -18.88
N LEU A 96 10.79 2.84 -18.20
CA LEU A 96 9.37 2.62 -18.49
C LEU A 96 9.00 3.03 -19.92
N LYS A 97 9.52 4.16 -20.42
CA LYS A 97 9.31 4.58 -21.81
C LYS A 97 9.80 3.53 -22.83
N LYS A 98 10.93 2.86 -22.57
CA LYS A 98 11.44 1.79 -23.45
C LYS A 98 10.46 0.61 -23.55
N HIS A 99 9.79 0.25 -22.45
CA HIS A 99 8.83 -0.87 -22.43
C HIS A 99 7.44 -0.48 -22.97
N ILE A 100 7.00 0.77 -22.77
CA ILE A 100 5.69 1.28 -23.22
C ILE A 100 5.61 1.31 -24.75
N LYS A 101 6.68 1.76 -25.44
CA LYS A 101 6.70 1.94 -26.91
C LYS A 101 5.48 2.77 -27.38
N SER A 102 4.70 2.27 -28.33
CA SER A 102 3.50 2.91 -28.90
C SER A 102 2.18 2.61 -28.15
N SER A 103 2.23 1.90 -27.02
CA SER A 103 1.02 1.58 -26.27
C SER A 103 0.37 2.84 -25.67
N PRO A 104 -0.97 2.89 -25.50
CA PRO A 104 -1.69 4.05 -24.97
C PRO A 104 -1.52 4.19 -23.45
N ILE A 105 -0.27 4.28 -23.00
CA ILE A 105 0.15 4.37 -21.61
C ILE A 105 0.91 5.68 -21.42
N LYS A 106 0.43 6.54 -20.51
CA LYS A 106 1.08 7.80 -20.15
C LYS A 106 1.73 7.70 -18.77
N LEU A 107 2.91 8.29 -18.60
CA LEU A 107 3.54 8.41 -17.30
C LEU A 107 3.05 9.69 -16.63
N VAL A 108 2.51 9.57 -15.41
CA VAL A 108 2.03 10.70 -14.61
C VAL A 108 2.85 10.79 -13.35
N LYS A 109 3.26 12.01 -13.03
CA LYS A 109 3.95 12.32 -11.78
C LYS A 109 2.91 12.71 -10.73
N LYS A 110 2.90 11.98 -9.61
CA LYS A 110 2.09 12.27 -8.43
C LYS A 110 2.30 13.69 -7.91
N ARG A 111 1.21 14.29 -7.45
CA ARG A 111 1.17 15.50 -6.63
C ARG A 111 0.52 15.15 -5.29
N GLY A 112 0.87 15.88 -4.23
CA GLY A 112 0.38 15.63 -2.87
C GLY A 112 1.22 14.63 -2.06
N GLY A 113 0.97 14.62 -0.74
CA GLY A 113 1.68 13.80 0.26
C GLY A 113 1.30 12.33 0.23
N TYR A 114 1.42 11.63 1.36
CA TYR A 114 1.15 10.20 1.46
C TYR A 114 -0.22 9.80 0.88
N LEU A 115 -1.30 10.51 1.26
CA LEU A 115 -2.67 10.24 0.82
C LEU A 115 -2.90 10.35 -0.68
N GLY A 116 -2.00 11.00 -1.42
CA GLY A 116 -2.03 11.04 -2.89
C GLY A 116 -1.89 9.67 -3.58
N GLY A 117 -1.74 8.58 -2.82
CA GLY A 117 -1.81 7.20 -3.29
C GLY A 117 -3.13 6.46 -3.04
N GLU A 118 -4.11 7.09 -2.39
CA GLU A 118 -5.46 6.54 -2.24
C GLU A 118 -6.20 6.60 -3.58
N GLU A 119 -6.96 5.56 -3.94
CA GLU A 119 -7.48 5.37 -5.29
C GLU A 119 -8.37 6.51 -5.82
N THR A 120 -9.18 7.14 -4.96
CA THR A 120 -10.02 8.29 -5.34
C THR A 120 -9.21 9.59 -5.37
N VAL A 121 -8.24 9.74 -4.48
CA VAL A 121 -7.32 10.88 -4.51
C VAL A 121 -6.50 10.90 -5.79
N ILE A 122 -6.07 9.74 -6.29
CA ILE A 122 -5.40 9.67 -7.59
C ILE A 122 -6.30 10.21 -8.71
N CYS A 123 -7.61 9.95 -8.65
CA CYS A 123 -8.56 10.50 -9.61
C CYS A 123 -8.64 12.03 -9.50
N GLU A 124 -8.71 12.59 -8.28
CA GLU A 124 -8.67 14.04 -8.07
C GLU A 124 -7.38 14.67 -8.63
N VAL A 125 -6.23 14.05 -8.37
CA VAL A 125 -4.93 14.54 -8.85
C VAL A 125 -4.84 14.51 -10.38
N LEU A 126 -5.41 13.49 -11.02
CA LEU A 126 -5.47 13.42 -12.48
C LEU A 126 -6.40 14.47 -13.10
N GLU A 127 -7.40 14.90 -12.35
CA GLU A 127 -8.36 15.95 -12.72
C GLU A 127 -7.90 17.36 -12.31
N ASP A 128 -6.66 17.50 -11.84
CA ASP A 128 -6.07 18.77 -11.36
C ASP A 128 -6.84 19.41 -10.19
N ARG A 129 -7.44 18.57 -9.33
CA ARG A 129 -8.19 18.97 -8.14
C ARG A 129 -7.37 18.77 -6.87
N ARG A 130 -7.89 19.31 -5.76
CA ARG A 130 -7.28 19.16 -4.43
C ARG A 130 -7.20 17.66 -4.07
N PRO A 131 -6.06 17.16 -3.56
CA PRO A 131 -5.84 15.73 -3.32
C PRO A 131 -6.59 15.24 -2.06
N GLU A 132 -7.91 15.14 -2.16
CA GLU A 132 -8.79 14.70 -1.09
C GLU A 132 -9.58 13.43 -1.48
N PRO A 133 -9.83 12.51 -0.53
CA PRO A 133 -10.60 11.32 -0.86
C PRO A 133 -12.06 11.66 -1.21
N ARG A 134 -12.64 10.92 -2.16
CA ARG A 134 -14.06 11.03 -2.55
C ARG A 134 -14.96 10.19 -1.66
N ILE A 135 -16.22 10.59 -1.54
CA ILE A 135 -17.24 9.79 -0.85
C ILE A 135 -17.45 8.50 -1.65
N LYS A 136 -17.49 7.37 -0.93
CA LYS A 136 -17.80 6.05 -1.50
C LYS A 136 -19.07 5.52 -0.82
N PRO A 137 -20.04 4.96 -1.58
CA PRO A 137 -20.13 4.95 -3.05
C PRO A 137 -20.36 6.35 -3.66
N PRO A 138 -20.05 6.57 -4.96
CA PRO A 138 -19.60 5.57 -5.95
C PRO A 138 -18.09 5.24 -5.88
N TYR A 139 -17.74 4.00 -6.21
CA TYR A 139 -16.34 3.54 -6.29
C TYR A 139 -15.70 3.89 -7.64
N PRO A 140 -14.36 4.00 -7.73
CA PRO A 140 -13.66 4.30 -8.98
C PRO A 140 -13.96 3.36 -10.15
N SER A 141 -14.34 2.11 -9.86
CA SER A 141 -14.72 1.14 -10.89
C SER A 141 -15.98 1.54 -11.67
N TYR A 142 -16.82 2.40 -11.09
CA TYR A 142 -18.00 2.98 -11.73
C TYR A 142 -17.77 4.46 -12.10
N TYR A 143 -17.25 5.24 -11.14
CA TYR A 143 -17.03 6.68 -11.28
C TYR A 143 -15.64 7.05 -10.73
N GLY A 144 -14.64 7.00 -11.59
CA GLY A 144 -13.23 7.25 -11.27
C GLY A 144 -12.70 8.51 -11.93
N ALA A 145 -11.54 8.39 -12.59
CA ALA A 145 -10.88 9.51 -13.24
C ALA A 145 -11.75 10.08 -14.38
N PHE A 146 -11.91 11.40 -14.36
CA PHE A 146 -12.75 12.18 -15.28
C PHE A 146 -14.21 11.71 -15.29
N GLY A 147 -14.70 11.21 -14.15
CA GLY A 147 -16.05 10.66 -13.99
C GLY A 147 -16.30 9.36 -14.74
N LEU A 148 -15.25 8.68 -15.23
CA LEU A 148 -15.36 7.46 -16.03
C LEU A 148 -14.90 6.20 -15.27
N PRO A 149 -15.40 5.01 -15.64
CA PRO A 149 -14.98 3.74 -15.03
C PRO A 149 -13.46 3.57 -15.08
N THR A 150 -12.87 3.38 -13.90
CA THR A 150 -11.42 3.42 -13.74
C THR A 150 -10.92 2.23 -12.91
N LEU A 151 -10.02 1.45 -13.51
CA LEU A 151 -9.30 0.38 -12.82
C LEU A 151 -8.06 0.97 -12.14
N VAL A 152 -8.03 1.01 -10.81
CA VAL A 152 -6.83 1.37 -10.04
C VAL A 152 -6.23 0.14 -9.37
N ASN A 153 -4.99 -0.21 -9.71
CA ASN A 153 -4.24 -1.32 -9.12
C ASN A 153 -2.77 -0.93 -8.86
N ASN A 154 -2.16 -1.57 -7.87
CA ASN A 154 -0.76 -1.35 -7.50
C ASN A 154 0.22 -1.92 -8.54
N VAL A 155 1.46 -1.41 -8.54
CA VAL A 155 2.58 -1.92 -9.36
C VAL A 155 2.69 -3.44 -9.30
N GLU A 156 2.69 -4.02 -8.11
CA GLU A 156 2.86 -5.48 -7.93
C GLU A 156 1.68 -6.27 -8.50
N THR A 157 0.45 -5.74 -8.46
CA THR A 157 -0.71 -6.40 -9.08
C THR A 157 -0.56 -6.47 -10.60
N PHE A 158 -0.04 -5.41 -11.24
CA PHE A 158 0.27 -5.45 -12.67
C PHE A 158 1.49 -6.33 -12.98
N TYR A 159 2.51 -6.35 -12.12
CA TYR A 159 3.61 -7.32 -12.23
C TYR A 159 3.09 -8.76 -12.29
N VAL A 160 2.21 -9.14 -11.35
CA VAL A 160 1.61 -10.48 -11.31
C VAL A 160 0.83 -10.77 -12.58
N ALA A 161 0.01 -9.82 -13.07
CA ALA A 161 -0.70 -9.99 -14.33
C ALA A 161 0.26 -10.21 -15.52
N GLY A 162 1.40 -9.52 -15.54
CA GLY A 162 2.44 -9.72 -16.55
C GLY A 162 3.11 -11.09 -16.46
N LYS A 163 3.45 -11.55 -15.25
CA LYS A 163 4.02 -12.90 -15.03
C LYS A 163 3.05 -14.01 -15.44
N ILE A 164 1.76 -13.87 -15.12
CA ILE A 164 0.71 -14.78 -15.56
C ILE A 164 0.63 -14.82 -17.09
N ALA A 165 0.70 -13.66 -17.74
CA ALA A 165 0.64 -13.58 -19.20
C ALA A 165 1.81 -14.27 -19.90
N LYS A 166 2.98 -14.32 -19.26
CA LYS A 166 4.13 -15.08 -19.72
C LYS A 166 4.15 -16.54 -19.24
N LYS A 167 3.16 -16.97 -18.46
CA LYS A 167 3.08 -18.29 -17.82
C LYS A 167 4.22 -18.59 -16.83
N GLU A 168 4.69 -17.56 -16.13
CA GLU A 168 5.82 -17.67 -15.20
C GLU A 168 5.43 -17.34 -13.75
N TYR A 169 4.13 -17.25 -13.43
CA TYR A 169 3.68 -16.86 -12.10
C TYR A 169 3.67 -18.05 -11.12
N GLU A 170 4.42 -17.92 -10.04
CA GLU A 170 4.66 -18.99 -9.04
C GLU A 170 4.07 -18.64 -7.66
N ASN A 171 2.84 -18.12 -7.61
CA ASN A 171 2.12 -17.82 -6.36
C ASN A 171 2.85 -16.87 -5.38
N GLU A 172 3.79 -16.08 -5.90
CA GLU A 172 4.70 -15.25 -5.13
C GLU A 172 4.10 -13.89 -4.70
N LYS A 173 4.73 -13.27 -3.68
CA LYS A 173 4.54 -11.90 -3.20
C LYS A 173 5.90 -11.31 -2.80
N PHE A 174 6.06 -9.99 -2.97
CA PHE A 174 7.24 -9.28 -2.47
C PHE A 174 7.03 -8.77 -1.04
N PHE A 175 8.05 -8.96 -0.20
CA PHE A 175 8.08 -8.51 1.19
C PHE A 175 9.26 -7.57 1.41
N SER A 176 9.01 -6.39 1.98
CA SER A 176 10.05 -5.46 2.42
C SER A 176 10.44 -5.79 3.85
N VAL A 177 11.67 -6.28 4.06
CA VAL A 177 12.21 -6.61 5.39
C VAL A 177 13.26 -5.57 5.78
N SER A 178 13.08 -4.96 6.95
CA SER A 178 13.96 -3.88 7.43
C SER A 178 13.98 -3.80 8.97
N GLY A 179 14.53 -2.71 9.51
CA GLY A 179 14.72 -2.53 10.96
C GLY A 179 16.06 -3.11 11.42
N ASP A 180 16.09 -3.68 12.62
CA ASP A 180 17.25 -4.29 13.25
C ASP A 180 17.46 -5.72 12.74
N VAL A 181 17.77 -5.83 11.45
CA VAL A 181 18.02 -7.11 10.77
C VAL A 181 19.33 -7.07 10.00
N LYS A 182 19.89 -8.26 9.77
CA LYS A 182 21.16 -8.46 9.04
C LYS A 182 21.01 -8.18 7.54
N ASN A 183 20.01 -8.78 6.90
CA ASN A 183 19.78 -8.74 5.46
C ASN A 183 18.56 -7.88 5.12
N LYS A 184 18.72 -6.55 5.14
CA LYS A 184 17.66 -5.61 4.75
C LYS A 184 17.43 -5.68 3.24
N GLY A 185 16.18 -5.77 2.81
CA GLY A 185 15.91 -5.90 1.38
C GLY A 185 14.48 -6.28 1.04
N VAL A 186 14.25 -6.47 -0.25
CA VAL A 186 12.98 -6.98 -0.79
C VAL A 186 13.17 -8.44 -1.14
N PHE A 187 12.30 -9.28 -0.57
CA PHE A 187 12.35 -10.72 -0.75
C PHE A 187 11.10 -11.21 -1.43
N LYS A 188 11.26 -12.11 -2.40
CA LYS A 188 10.17 -12.70 -3.17
C LYS A 188 9.92 -14.11 -2.62
N LEU A 189 8.80 -14.29 -1.94
CA LEU A 189 8.46 -15.53 -1.22
C LEU A 189 7.01 -15.91 -1.52
N ASP A 190 6.56 -17.06 -1.01
CA ASP A 190 5.17 -17.48 -1.15
C ASP A 190 4.21 -16.46 -0.50
N LYS A 191 3.08 -16.17 -1.16
CA LYS A 191 2.12 -15.15 -0.70
C LYS A 191 1.48 -15.46 0.66
N CYS A 192 1.51 -16.72 1.08
CA CYS A 192 0.96 -17.21 2.34
C CYS A 192 2.01 -17.25 3.47
N SER A 193 3.23 -16.78 3.22
CA SER A 193 4.29 -16.78 4.22
C SER A 193 3.90 -16.00 5.48
N THR A 194 4.14 -16.65 6.62
CA THR A 194 4.04 -16.03 7.96
C THR A 194 5.25 -15.14 8.23
N VAL A 195 5.13 -14.22 9.19
CA VAL A 195 6.25 -13.37 9.61
C VAL A 195 7.46 -14.22 10.01
N LYS A 196 7.24 -15.30 10.76
CA LYS A 196 8.29 -16.23 11.19
C LYS A 196 8.99 -16.90 10.01
N GLN A 197 8.24 -17.37 9.01
CA GLN A 197 8.81 -17.99 7.81
C GLN A 197 9.63 -16.98 7.01
N ILE A 198 9.12 -15.76 6.82
CA ILE A 198 9.84 -14.69 6.10
C ILE A 198 11.16 -14.40 6.79
N LEU A 199 11.16 -14.16 8.11
CA LEU A 199 12.39 -13.85 8.84
C LEU A 199 13.39 -15.01 8.80
N LYS A 200 12.93 -16.27 8.89
CA LYS A 200 13.83 -17.43 8.80
C LYS A 200 14.41 -17.63 7.39
N GLN A 201 13.58 -17.60 6.36
CA GLN A 201 14.01 -17.83 4.97
C GLN A 201 14.92 -16.72 4.43
N THR A 202 14.88 -15.54 5.05
CA THR A 202 15.70 -14.39 4.67
C THR A 202 16.92 -14.18 5.59
N ASP A 203 17.21 -15.15 6.47
CA ASP A 203 18.31 -15.06 7.46
C ASP A 203 18.24 -13.76 8.30
N ASN A 204 17.03 -13.42 8.74
CA ASN A 204 16.68 -12.22 9.49
C ASN A 204 15.97 -12.51 10.82
N TYR A 205 15.89 -13.78 11.25
CA TYR A 205 15.28 -14.13 12.53
C TYR A 205 16.20 -13.69 13.68
N PRO A 206 15.77 -12.77 14.56
CA PRO A 206 16.66 -12.20 15.59
C PRO A 206 17.05 -13.20 16.68
N VAL A 207 18.21 -12.95 17.29
CA VAL A 207 18.74 -13.66 18.48
C VAL A 207 18.66 -12.83 19.77
N PHE A 208 18.23 -11.58 19.68
CA PHE A 208 18.00 -10.66 20.81
C PHE A 208 16.51 -10.57 21.13
N ASP A 209 16.10 -9.88 22.21
CA ASP A 209 14.68 -9.65 22.50
C ASP A 209 14.09 -8.57 21.56
N PHE A 210 13.00 -8.89 20.88
CA PHE A 210 12.48 -8.09 19.77
C PHE A 210 10.96 -8.06 19.71
N PHE A 211 10.46 -7.11 18.92
CA PHE A 211 9.10 -7.13 18.38
C PHE A 211 9.14 -6.81 16.88
N VAL A 212 8.04 -7.08 16.19
CA VAL A 212 7.94 -6.88 14.74
C VAL A 212 6.74 -6.02 14.43
N GLN A 213 6.91 -4.99 13.61
CA GLN A 213 5.82 -4.30 12.97
C GLN A 213 5.52 -4.96 11.62
N SER A 214 4.27 -5.37 11.41
CA SER A 214 3.86 -6.16 10.25
C SER A 214 2.68 -5.56 9.50
N GLY A 215 2.68 -5.70 8.17
CA GLY A 215 1.59 -5.32 7.27
C GLY A 215 1.71 -3.90 6.69
N GLY A 216 2.40 -3.01 7.40
CA GLY A 216 2.77 -1.63 7.02
C GLY A 216 3.85 -1.11 7.98
N GLY A 217 4.59 -0.06 7.63
CA GLY A 217 5.63 0.50 8.50
C GLY A 217 5.15 1.59 9.46
N ALA A 218 4.10 2.32 9.15
CA ALA A 218 3.41 3.24 10.05
C ALA A 218 2.01 2.72 10.39
N MET A 219 1.31 2.03 9.49
CA MET A 219 -0.03 1.48 9.74
C MET A 219 -0.02 0.02 10.21
N GLY A 220 1.17 -0.56 10.35
CA GLY A 220 1.33 -1.96 10.75
C GLY A 220 0.94 -2.23 12.20
N GLU A 221 0.68 -3.50 12.48
CA GLU A 221 0.45 -4.01 13.82
C GLU A 221 1.78 -4.45 14.46
N ILE A 222 1.94 -4.21 15.76
CA ILE A 222 3.04 -4.77 16.55
C ILE A 222 2.74 -6.22 16.94
N LEU A 223 3.67 -7.12 16.63
CA LEU A 223 3.64 -8.54 16.93
C LEU A 223 4.83 -8.91 17.82
N LEU A 224 4.57 -9.68 18.87
CA LEU A 224 5.59 -10.32 19.70
C LEU A 224 6.07 -11.63 19.05
N PRO A 225 7.23 -12.19 19.48
CA PRO A 225 7.76 -13.44 18.93
C PRO A 225 6.77 -14.62 18.91
N ARG A 226 5.88 -14.69 19.89
CA ARG A 226 4.81 -15.71 19.97
C ARG A 226 3.69 -15.56 18.94
N GLU A 227 3.56 -14.39 18.31
CA GLU A 227 2.50 -14.04 17.35
C GLU A 227 2.98 -14.16 15.88
N LEU A 228 4.24 -14.51 15.64
CA LEU A 228 4.86 -14.47 14.31
C LEU A 228 4.39 -15.58 13.35
N ASN A 229 3.57 -16.53 13.81
CA ASN A 229 2.89 -17.51 12.94
C ASN A 229 1.72 -16.89 12.16
N LYS A 230 1.47 -15.58 12.30
CA LYS A 230 0.50 -14.83 11.51
C LYS A 230 1.00 -14.60 10.07
N GLN A 231 0.12 -14.78 9.09
CA GLN A 231 0.40 -14.43 7.69
C GLN A 231 0.57 -12.91 7.55
N VAL A 232 1.53 -12.48 6.71
CA VAL A 232 1.73 -11.05 6.46
C VAL A 232 0.67 -10.49 5.50
N GLU A 233 -0.24 -9.70 6.08
CA GLU A 233 -1.25 -8.95 5.35
C GLU A 233 -0.70 -7.64 4.76
N GLY A 234 -1.58 -6.81 4.20
CA GLY A 234 -1.20 -5.46 3.79
C GLY A 234 -0.19 -5.43 2.63
N ILE A 235 0.70 -4.45 2.68
CA ILE A 235 1.72 -4.20 1.65
C ILE A 235 2.94 -5.10 1.77
N GLY A 236 2.97 -6.06 2.70
CA GLY A 236 4.11 -6.99 2.83
C GLY A 236 5.33 -6.39 3.55
N CYS A 237 5.14 -5.36 4.38
CA CYS A 237 6.23 -4.79 5.18
C CYS A 237 6.42 -5.59 6.49
N VAL A 238 7.68 -5.88 6.82
CA VAL A 238 8.12 -6.53 8.07
C VAL A 238 9.31 -5.73 8.61
N VAL A 239 9.11 -5.07 9.75
CA VAL A 239 10.14 -4.25 10.40
C VAL A 239 10.44 -4.86 11.77
N VAL A 240 11.68 -5.28 11.99
CA VAL A 240 12.12 -5.81 13.28
C VAL A 240 12.68 -4.68 14.13
N PHE A 241 12.34 -4.67 15.41
CA PHE A 241 12.86 -3.73 16.40
C PHE A 241 13.50 -4.48 17.55
N ASP A 242 14.74 -4.14 17.86
CA ASP A 242 15.43 -4.56 19.09
C ASP A 242 14.83 -3.79 20.27
N LYS A 243 14.30 -4.51 21.26
CA LYS A 243 13.62 -3.89 22.41
C LYS A 243 14.54 -3.06 23.29
N GLU A 244 15.81 -3.44 23.40
CA GLU A 244 16.76 -2.71 24.24
C GLU A 244 17.17 -1.39 23.60
N LYS A 245 17.20 -1.34 22.26
CA LYS A 245 17.63 -0.15 21.49
C LYS A 245 16.48 0.76 21.08
N THR A 246 15.25 0.26 21.09
CA THR A 246 14.09 0.99 20.57
C THR A 246 13.39 1.74 21.69
N ASP A 247 13.48 3.07 21.65
CA ASP A 247 12.60 3.95 22.44
C ASP A 247 11.17 3.94 21.85
N PRO A 248 10.17 3.41 22.57
CA PRO A 248 8.80 3.35 22.09
C PRO A 248 8.19 4.74 21.85
N PHE A 249 8.55 5.76 22.64
CA PHE A 249 8.03 7.12 22.46
C PHE A 249 8.59 7.76 21.20
N LYS A 250 9.88 7.56 20.92
CA LYS A 250 10.50 8.01 19.66
C LYS A 250 9.84 7.34 18.46
N LEU A 251 9.59 6.03 18.52
CA LEU A 251 8.89 5.32 17.45
C LEU A 251 7.47 5.85 17.22
N MET A 252 6.73 6.12 18.30
CA MET A 252 5.40 6.74 18.20
C MET A 252 5.45 8.14 17.57
N LYS A 253 6.47 8.96 17.89
CA LYS A 253 6.67 10.27 17.27
C LYS A 253 6.97 10.18 15.77
N GLU A 254 7.70 9.16 15.33
CA GLU A 254 7.91 8.94 13.89
C GLU A 254 6.58 8.66 13.16
N TRP A 255 5.69 7.88 13.78
CA TRP A 255 4.37 7.60 13.23
C TRP A 255 3.46 8.82 13.24
N THR A 256 3.39 9.58 14.34
CA THR A 256 2.55 10.80 14.38
C THR A 256 3.04 11.83 13.37
N PHE A 257 4.35 12.04 13.26
CA PHE A 257 4.93 12.92 12.23
C PHE A 257 4.51 12.47 10.83
N PHE A 258 4.64 11.17 10.53
CA PHE A 258 4.20 10.62 9.25
C PHE A 258 2.71 10.86 8.97
N PHE A 259 1.85 10.63 9.96
CA PHE A 259 0.41 10.81 9.79
C PHE A 259 -0.01 12.27 9.67
N LEU A 260 0.60 13.18 10.44
CA LEU A 260 0.35 14.62 10.38
C LEU A 260 0.77 15.19 9.02
N GLN A 261 1.95 14.80 8.51
CA GLN A 261 2.40 15.19 7.15
C GLN A 261 1.58 14.53 6.04
N GLY A 262 1.01 13.36 6.31
CA GLY A 262 0.20 12.59 5.38
C GLY A 262 -1.28 12.96 5.35
N ASN A 263 -1.74 13.84 6.25
CA ASN A 263 -3.14 14.22 6.39
C ASN A 263 -3.61 15.10 5.21
N CYS A 264 -4.91 15.06 4.90
CA CYS A 264 -5.55 15.96 3.93
C CYS A 264 -6.45 17.02 4.59
N ASP A 265 -6.58 16.96 5.91
CA ASP A 265 -7.35 17.84 6.79
C ASP A 265 -8.86 17.84 6.58
N LYS A 266 -9.38 16.90 5.78
CA LYS A 266 -10.80 16.80 5.44
C LYS A 266 -11.71 16.36 6.58
N CYS A 267 -11.27 15.42 7.43
CA CYS A 267 -12.10 14.89 8.52
C CYS A 267 -11.47 15.17 9.89
N THR A 268 -12.26 15.81 10.76
CA THR A 268 -11.91 16.12 12.16
C THR A 268 -11.31 14.95 12.93
N PRO A 269 -11.87 13.72 12.93
CA PRO A 269 -11.29 12.62 13.71
C PRO A 269 -9.83 12.33 13.34
N CYS A 270 -9.49 12.36 12.05
CA CYS A 270 -8.14 12.12 11.59
C CYS A 270 -7.21 13.30 11.86
N ARG A 271 -7.67 14.54 11.62
CA ARG A 271 -6.85 15.75 11.81
C ARG A 271 -6.55 16.02 13.28
N GLU A 272 -7.61 16.08 14.08
CA GLU A 272 -7.49 16.39 15.50
C GLU A 272 -7.05 15.17 16.32
N GLY A 273 -7.59 13.98 16.03
CA GLY A 273 -7.29 12.79 16.84
C GLY A 273 -5.81 12.40 16.81
N ILE A 274 -5.17 12.47 15.64
CA ILE A 274 -3.74 12.20 15.49
C ILE A 274 -2.92 13.29 16.19
N TYR A 275 -3.34 14.55 16.09
CA TYR A 275 -2.72 15.65 16.81
C TYR A 275 -2.79 15.45 18.34
N ARG A 276 -3.94 15.03 18.88
CA ARG A 276 -4.09 14.74 20.32
C ARG A 276 -3.20 13.58 20.78
N ILE A 277 -3.07 12.54 19.97
CA ILE A 277 -2.12 11.44 20.25
C ILE A 277 -0.69 11.99 20.31
N ASP A 278 -0.30 12.85 19.37
CA ASP A 278 1.02 13.50 19.36
C ASP A 278 1.26 14.37 20.61
N GLU A 279 0.27 15.17 21.03
CA GLU A 279 0.35 15.96 22.27
C GLU A 279 0.59 15.07 23.51
N MET A 280 -0.12 13.95 23.61
CA MET A 280 0.00 13.01 24.72
C MET A 280 1.37 12.33 24.75
N ILE A 281 1.88 11.93 23.58
CA ILE A 281 3.23 11.37 23.44
C ILE A 281 4.29 12.40 23.83
N ASN A 282 4.15 13.66 23.41
CA ASN A 282 5.11 14.71 23.74
C ASN A 282 5.12 15.07 25.23
N LYS A 283 3.99 14.93 25.92
CA LYS A 283 3.87 15.12 27.37
C LYS A 283 4.24 13.87 28.19
N ASN A 284 4.61 12.76 27.53
CA ASN A 284 4.81 11.46 28.17
C ASN A 284 3.63 11.01 29.04
N ASN A 285 2.41 11.42 28.68
CA ASN A 285 1.19 11.11 29.44
C ASN A 285 0.19 10.38 28.55
N LEU A 286 0.22 9.05 28.63
CA LEU A 286 -0.60 8.15 27.82
C LEU A 286 -1.83 7.69 28.61
N ASP A 287 -2.79 8.59 28.84
CA ASP A 287 -4.06 8.22 29.45
C ASP A 287 -4.80 7.18 28.61
N LYS A 288 -4.90 5.95 29.13
CA LYS A 288 -5.39 4.79 28.38
C LYS A 288 -6.85 4.97 27.96
N LYS A 289 -7.68 5.59 28.81
CA LYS A 289 -9.10 5.83 28.52
C LYS A 289 -9.27 6.81 27.36
N THR A 290 -8.61 7.96 27.43
CA THR A 290 -8.65 8.97 26.36
C THR A 290 -8.11 8.42 25.04
N LEU A 291 -7.02 7.63 25.09
CA LEU A 291 -6.49 6.97 23.88
C LEU A 291 -7.52 6.01 23.27
N ASP A 292 -8.16 5.16 24.07
CA ASP A 292 -9.17 4.22 23.57
C ASP A 292 -10.38 4.95 22.95
N ASP A 293 -10.82 6.07 23.53
CA ASP A 293 -11.87 6.92 22.95
C ASP A 293 -11.43 7.51 21.60
N ILE A 294 -10.21 8.05 21.50
CA ILE A 294 -9.65 8.57 20.24
C ILE A 294 -9.54 7.44 19.20
N TYR A 295 -9.06 6.26 19.60
CA TYR A 295 -8.92 5.11 18.71
C TYR A 295 -10.26 4.66 18.16
N PHE A 296 -11.30 4.62 19.00
CA PHE A 296 -12.66 4.32 18.58
C PHE A 296 -13.18 5.34 17.56
N VAL A 297 -13.02 6.64 17.85
CA VAL A 297 -13.46 7.72 16.96
C VAL A 297 -12.71 7.65 15.62
N LEU A 298 -11.39 7.44 15.63
CA LEU A 298 -10.58 7.26 14.42
C LEU A 298 -11.09 6.10 13.57
N GLU A 299 -11.29 4.92 14.17
CA GLU A 299 -11.73 3.72 13.48
C GLU A 299 -13.13 3.89 12.85
N LYS A 300 -14.09 4.42 13.63
CA LYS A 300 -15.49 4.42 13.24
C LYS A 300 -15.88 5.60 12.35
N THR A 301 -15.24 6.76 12.52
CA THR A 301 -15.71 8.02 11.91
C THR A 301 -14.74 8.63 10.91
N SER A 302 -13.49 8.16 10.82
CA SER A 302 -12.56 8.66 9.81
C SER A 302 -13.02 8.33 8.40
N PHE A 303 -12.83 9.29 7.50
CA PHE A 303 -13.34 9.18 6.14
C PHE A 303 -12.64 8.10 5.30
N CYS A 304 -11.32 8.01 5.41
CA CYS A 304 -10.48 7.16 4.57
C CYS A 304 -9.65 6.16 5.38
N PRO A 305 -9.02 5.17 4.72
CA PRO A 305 -8.21 4.16 5.41
C PRO A 305 -7.07 4.72 6.27
N LEU A 306 -6.54 5.92 5.97
CA LEU A 306 -5.48 6.52 6.80
C LEU A 306 -5.97 6.74 8.23
N GLY A 307 -7.01 7.55 8.42
CA GLY A 307 -7.56 7.81 9.76
C GLY A 307 -8.11 6.53 10.41
N LYS A 308 -8.78 5.67 9.65
CA LYS A 308 -9.36 4.42 10.18
C LYS A 308 -8.33 3.42 10.72
N ASN A 309 -7.07 3.50 10.27
CA ASN A 309 -6.03 2.55 10.65
C ASN A 309 -4.87 3.19 11.43
N ALA A 310 -4.81 4.51 11.53
CA ALA A 310 -3.70 5.23 12.19
C ALA A 310 -3.49 4.80 13.65
N TYR A 311 -4.56 4.39 14.35
CA TYR A 311 -4.49 3.99 15.77
C TYR A 311 -3.78 2.65 16.02
N LYS A 312 -3.79 1.74 15.04
CA LYS A 312 -3.32 0.35 15.18
C LYS A 312 -1.91 0.20 15.73
N PRO A 313 -0.88 0.89 15.19
CA PRO A 313 0.49 0.79 15.69
C PRO A 313 0.58 1.22 17.17
N PHE A 314 -0.04 2.35 17.55
CA PHE A 314 -0.02 2.87 18.92
C PHE A 314 -0.69 1.91 19.90
N LYS A 315 -1.92 1.46 19.58
CA LYS A 315 -2.69 0.55 20.43
C LYS A 315 -1.92 -0.74 20.69
N THR A 316 -1.30 -1.32 19.67
CA THR A 316 -0.57 -2.58 19.79
C THR A 316 0.78 -2.41 20.46
N LEU A 317 1.51 -1.32 20.20
CA LEU A 317 2.77 -1.02 20.89
C LEU A 317 2.56 -0.77 22.38
N ILE A 318 1.64 0.12 22.76
CA ILE A 318 1.38 0.46 24.16
C ILE A 318 0.96 -0.79 24.95
N LYS A 319 0.02 -1.57 24.39
CA LYS A 319 -0.49 -2.77 25.04
C LYS A 319 0.57 -3.88 25.20
N LYS A 320 1.48 -4.04 24.21
CA LYS A 320 2.37 -5.20 24.13
C LYS A 320 3.80 -4.92 24.62
N VAL A 321 4.27 -3.68 24.52
CA VAL A 321 5.68 -3.30 24.74
C VAL A 321 5.86 -2.34 25.91
N ILE A 322 5.04 -1.30 26.04
CA ILE A 322 5.28 -0.20 27.01
C ILE A 322 4.84 -0.55 28.45
N LYS A 323 3.89 -1.48 28.62
CA LYS A 323 3.29 -1.95 29.90
C LYS A 323 2.95 -0.85 30.93
#